data_AF-A0AAD5YQN1-F1
#
_entry.id   AF-A0AAD5YQN1-F1
#
_cell.length_a   1.000
_cell.length_b   1.000
_cell.length_c   1.000
_cell.angle_alpha   90.00
_cell.angle_beta   90.00
_cell.angle_gamma   90.00
#
_symmetry.space_group_name_H-M   'P 1'
#
loop_
_entity.id
_entity.type
_entity.pdbx_description
1 polymer ?
#
loop_
_entity_poly.entity_id
_entity_poly.type
_entity_poly.pdbx_seq_one_letter_code
_entity_poly.pdbx_strand_id
1 'polypeptide(L)'
;MSPVPVVERPISTLQPKVQPAATPLQKSDTAEDYEGSYRFAPITEAEVSRAMIKRYFNTMYDRAISDVVIIGAGSAGLSCAYKLGSTRPDLKITIIEANVAPGGGAWLGGQLMTPMIIRKPADRFLRELGVEYEDEGHFVVVKHAALFTSTLLSKTLALPNVVLMNATAVEDLIIHADPKTQGQRVGGVVTNWTLVALNHDTQSCMDPNTITAPIIISATGHDGPMGAFSAKRLVSTGLLKELGNMRGLDMNRAEPAIVNGTREVVPGLIMTGMELSEHDGSNRMGPTFGAMIASGIKAAHEAIRIWDSAEIEAGRIVA
;
A
#
# COMPACT_ATOMS: atom_id res chain seq x y z
N MET A 1 5.87 40.14 -38.80
CA MET A 1 6.26 39.40 -37.58
C MET A 1 6.57 37.97 -38.01
N SER A 2 7.80 37.52 -37.80
CA SER A 2 8.25 36.17 -38.18
C SER A 2 7.59 35.10 -37.31
N PRO A 3 7.32 33.89 -37.83
CA PRO A 3 6.77 32.80 -37.02
C PRO A 3 7.83 32.30 -36.02
N VAL A 4 7.41 32.16 -34.76
CA VAL A 4 8.22 31.58 -33.68
C VAL A 4 8.35 30.07 -33.93
N PRO A 5 9.56 29.48 -33.90
CA PRO A 5 9.72 28.05 -34.10
C PRO A 5 9.24 27.28 -32.86
N VAL A 6 8.41 26.27 -33.09
CA VAL A 6 8.01 25.29 -32.08
C VAL A 6 9.23 24.43 -31.75
N VAL A 7 9.72 24.52 -30.53
CA VAL A 7 10.77 23.64 -30.01
C VAL A 7 10.09 22.38 -29.48
N GLU A 8 10.11 21.30 -30.26
CA GLU A 8 9.81 19.96 -29.76
C GLU A 8 10.85 19.59 -28.70
N ARG A 9 10.41 19.47 -27.43
CA ARG A 9 11.26 18.90 -26.38
C ARG A 9 11.20 17.37 -26.50
N PRO A 10 12.35 16.67 -26.57
CA PRO A 10 12.33 15.22 -26.57
C PRO A 10 11.79 14.72 -25.23
N ILE A 11 10.86 13.76 -25.30
CA ILE A 11 10.47 12.93 -24.16
C ILE A 11 11.75 12.21 -23.72
N SER A 12 12.26 12.56 -22.54
CA SER A 12 13.38 11.89 -21.90
C SER A 12 12.99 10.45 -21.62
N THR A 13 13.35 9.54 -22.52
CA THR A 13 13.45 8.11 -22.20
C THR A 13 14.48 7.98 -21.09
N LEU A 14 14.01 7.84 -19.84
CA LEU A 14 14.85 7.51 -18.70
C LEU A 14 15.46 6.12 -18.94
N GLN A 15 16.61 6.09 -19.61
CA GLN A 15 17.49 4.94 -19.53
C GLN A 15 17.93 4.82 -18.06
N PRO A 16 17.96 3.61 -17.48
CA PRO A 16 18.47 3.42 -16.14
C PRO A 16 19.90 3.96 -16.10
N LYS A 17 20.17 4.94 -15.21
CA LYS A 17 21.53 5.43 -14.96
C LYS A 17 22.35 4.26 -14.40
N VAL A 18 23.10 3.60 -15.28
CA VAL A 18 24.12 2.63 -14.90
C VAL A 18 25.15 3.38 -14.06
N GLN A 19 25.28 2.99 -12.79
CA GLN A 19 26.33 3.48 -11.89
C GLN A 19 27.71 3.14 -12.48
N PRO A 20 28.76 3.91 -12.15
CA PRO A 20 30.11 3.67 -12.68
C PRO A 20 30.54 2.22 -12.45
N ALA A 21 31.09 1.62 -13.49
CA ALA A 21 31.42 0.20 -13.57
C ALA A 21 32.29 -0.23 -12.37
N ALA A 22 31.85 -1.27 -11.67
CA ALA A 22 32.73 -2.06 -10.84
C ALA A 22 33.87 -2.61 -11.70
N THR A 23 35.07 -2.73 -11.13
CA THR A 23 36.22 -3.39 -11.76
C THR A 23 35.76 -4.66 -12.46
N PRO A 24 36.09 -4.89 -13.75
CA PRO A 24 35.58 -6.04 -14.48
C PRO A 24 35.99 -7.33 -13.76
N LEU A 25 35.00 -8.13 -13.33
CA LEU A 25 35.24 -9.49 -12.88
C LEU A 25 35.96 -10.23 -14.02
N GLN A 26 37.09 -10.88 -13.73
CA GLN A 26 37.67 -11.82 -14.70
C GLN A 26 36.63 -12.91 -14.97
N LYS A 27 36.36 -13.20 -16.25
CA LYS A 27 35.32 -14.16 -16.71
C LYS A 27 35.44 -15.59 -16.13
N SER A 28 36.54 -15.92 -15.43
CA SER A 28 36.87 -17.25 -14.93
C SER A 28 36.31 -17.60 -13.54
N ASP A 29 35.81 -16.63 -12.77
CA ASP A 29 35.65 -16.84 -11.33
C ASP A 29 34.27 -17.36 -10.90
N THR A 30 33.31 -17.44 -11.81
CA THR A 30 31.98 -18.01 -11.55
C THR A 30 31.75 -19.27 -12.38
N ALA A 31 31.01 -20.24 -11.84
CA ALA A 31 30.62 -21.46 -12.55
C ALA A 31 29.20 -21.86 -12.16
N GLU A 32 28.36 -22.14 -13.16
CA GLU A 32 27.06 -22.77 -12.97
C GLU A 32 27.21 -24.26 -13.28
N ASP A 33 27.39 -25.07 -12.24
CA ASP A 33 27.56 -26.51 -12.35
C ASP A 33 26.90 -27.23 -11.17
N TYR A 34 25.79 -27.90 -11.44
CA TYR A 34 25.02 -28.65 -10.44
C TYR A 34 25.60 -30.02 -10.09
N GLU A 35 26.66 -30.45 -10.79
CA GLU A 35 27.37 -31.73 -10.52
C GLU A 35 28.51 -31.56 -9.49
N GLY A 36 28.64 -30.37 -8.88
CA GLY A 36 29.50 -30.13 -7.71
C GLY A 36 30.56 -29.04 -7.88
N SER A 37 30.68 -28.41 -9.06
CA SER A 37 31.63 -27.31 -9.28
C SER A 37 30.99 -25.91 -9.27
N TYR A 38 29.77 -25.76 -8.73
CA TYR A 38 29.07 -24.48 -8.63
C TYR A 38 29.91 -23.45 -7.87
N ARG A 39 30.09 -22.26 -8.43
CA ARG A 39 30.89 -21.19 -7.82
C ARG A 39 30.29 -19.81 -8.10
N PHE A 40 29.98 -19.09 -7.02
CA PHE A 40 29.60 -17.67 -7.07
C PHE A 40 30.84 -16.78 -7.18
N ALA A 41 30.63 -15.52 -7.60
CA ALA A 41 31.68 -14.52 -7.55
C ALA A 41 32.07 -14.24 -6.08
N PRO A 42 33.35 -13.92 -5.79
CA PRO A 42 33.78 -13.52 -4.46
C PRO A 42 32.99 -12.30 -3.95
N ILE A 43 32.69 -12.28 -2.66
CA ILE A 43 31.97 -11.18 -1.98
C ILE A 43 32.41 -11.10 -0.51
N THR A 44 32.27 -9.93 0.11
CA THR A 44 32.48 -9.71 1.55
C THR A 44 31.18 -9.35 2.27
N GLU A 45 31.09 -9.67 3.56
CA GLU A 45 29.94 -9.35 4.40
C GLU A 45 29.69 -7.84 4.48
N ALA A 46 30.76 -7.04 4.48
CA ALA A 46 30.68 -5.58 4.52
C ALA A 46 30.08 -4.99 3.23
N GLU A 47 30.34 -5.60 2.06
CA GLU A 47 29.71 -5.18 0.80
C GLU A 47 28.20 -5.40 0.84
N VAL A 48 27.76 -6.55 1.35
CA VAL A 48 26.33 -6.86 1.50
C VAL A 48 25.67 -5.90 2.49
N SER A 49 26.27 -5.65 3.66
CA SER A 49 25.76 -4.71 4.67
C SER A 49 25.62 -3.29 4.11
N ARG A 50 26.69 -2.76 3.48
CA ARG A 50 26.68 -1.43 2.85
C ARG A 50 25.64 -1.34 1.73
N ALA A 51 25.49 -2.40 0.94
CA ALA A 51 24.53 -2.44 -0.15
C ALA A 51 23.07 -2.30 0.35
N MET A 52 22.73 -2.97 1.46
CA MET A 52 21.40 -2.90 2.06
C MET A 52 21.17 -1.55 2.75
N ILE A 53 22.07 -1.13 3.64
CA ILE A 53 21.97 0.13 4.39
C ILE A 53 21.81 1.30 3.43
N LYS A 54 22.68 1.42 2.41
CA LYS A 54 22.62 2.53 1.45
C LYS A 54 21.26 2.61 0.76
N ARG A 55 20.72 1.48 0.30
CA ARG A 55 19.43 1.46 -0.42
C ARG A 55 18.28 1.78 0.51
N TYR A 56 18.24 1.16 1.69
CA TYR A 56 17.14 1.35 2.65
C TYR A 56 17.09 2.79 3.15
N PHE A 57 18.22 3.36 3.58
CA PHE A 57 18.26 4.74 4.06
C PHE A 57 18.05 5.78 2.96
N ASN A 58 18.47 5.51 1.71
CA ASN A 58 18.11 6.37 0.59
C ASN A 58 16.59 6.36 0.34
N THR A 59 15.95 5.19 0.42
CA THR A 59 14.49 5.09 0.32
C THR A 59 13.80 5.82 1.47
N MET A 60 14.25 5.65 2.72
CA MET A 60 13.69 6.39 3.86
C MET A 60 13.85 7.90 3.69
N TYR A 61 15.02 8.36 3.24
CA TYR A 61 15.28 9.77 2.98
C TYR A 61 14.35 10.33 1.91
N ASP A 62 14.21 9.63 0.77
CA ASP A 62 13.31 10.03 -0.31
C ASP A 62 11.82 10.02 0.11
N ARG A 63 11.43 9.07 0.97
CA ARG A 63 10.04 8.84 1.39
C ARG A 63 9.64 9.49 2.69
N ALA A 64 10.53 10.26 3.33
CA ALA A 64 10.17 11.13 4.45
C ALA A 64 9.05 12.13 4.06
N ILE A 65 8.98 12.49 2.77
CA ILE A 65 7.84 13.16 2.14
C ILE A 65 7.35 12.28 0.99
N SER A 66 6.11 11.83 1.08
CA SER A 66 5.43 11.03 0.06
C SER A 66 4.19 11.76 -0.46
N ASP A 67 3.73 11.40 -1.66
CA ASP A 67 2.51 11.96 -2.23
C ASP A 67 1.28 11.23 -1.70
N VAL A 68 1.40 9.90 -1.56
CA VAL A 68 0.38 9.05 -0.95
C VAL A 68 1.05 8.04 -0.03
N VAL A 69 0.52 7.89 1.19
CA VAL A 69 0.87 6.79 2.09
C VAL A 69 -0.30 5.81 2.18
N ILE A 70 -0.02 4.52 2.02
CA ILE A 70 -1.00 3.43 2.17
C ILE A 70 -0.64 2.63 3.41
N ILE A 71 -1.54 2.56 4.40
CA ILE A 71 -1.35 1.80 5.63
C ILE A 71 -2.01 0.43 5.47
N GLY A 72 -1.21 -0.63 5.47
CA GLY A 72 -1.62 -2.02 5.30
C GLY A 72 -1.54 -2.48 3.85
N ALA A 73 -0.72 -3.49 3.60
CA ALA A 73 -0.54 -4.17 2.32
C ALA A 73 -1.43 -5.42 2.19
N GLY A 74 -2.68 -5.34 2.67
CA GLY A 74 -3.72 -6.35 2.43
C GLY A 74 -4.28 -6.30 1.01
N SER A 75 -5.27 -7.14 0.70
CA SER A 75 -5.90 -7.16 -0.64
C SER A 75 -6.45 -5.79 -1.08
N ALA A 76 -7.07 -5.03 -0.19
CA ALA A 76 -7.57 -3.68 -0.50
C ALA A 76 -6.42 -2.67 -0.71
N GLY A 77 -5.44 -2.63 0.21
CA GLY A 77 -4.29 -1.74 0.12
C GLY A 77 -3.42 -2.00 -1.11
N LEU A 78 -3.16 -3.27 -1.44
CA LEU A 78 -2.42 -3.65 -2.66
C LEU A 78 -3.22 -3.36 -3.93
N SER A 79 -4.54 -3.57 -3.94
CA SER A 79 -5.38 -3.22 -5.10
C SER A 79 -5.37 -1.70 -5.33
N CYS A 80 -5.41 -0.92 -4.26
CA CYS A 80 -5.25 0.53 -4.30
C CYS A 80 -3.88 0.93 -4.83
N ALA A 81 -2.80 0.38 -4.25
CA ALA A 81 -1.43 0.70 -4.64
C ALA A 81 -1.15 0.39 -6.11
N TYR A 82 -1.56 -0.79 -6.59
CA TYR A 82 -1.42 -1.16 -7.99
C TYR A 82 -2.19 -0.21 -8.90
N LYS A 83 -3.46 0.08 -8.58
CA LYS A 83 -4.30 0.93 -9.44
C LYS A 83 -3.77 2.36 -9.47
N LEU A 84 -3.41 2.91 -8.32
CA LEU A 84 -2.87 4.25 -8.19
C LEU A 84 -1.51 4.36 -8.90
N GLY A 85 -0.57 3.45 -8.60
CA GLY A 85 0.78 3.51 -9.16
C GLY A 85 0.83 3.31 -10.67
N SER A 86 -0.03 2.44 -11.21
CA SER A 86 -0.12 2.22 -12.66
C SER A 86 -0.78 3.38 -13.41
N THR A 87 -1.70 4.12 -12.78
CA THR A 87 -2.42 5.24 -13.42
C THR A 87 -1.75 6.60 -13.18
N ARG A 88 -0.93 6.71 -12.13
CA ARG A 88 -0.22 7.92 -11.72
C ARG A 88 1.26 7.64 -11.48
N PRO A 89 2.04 7.40 -12.55
CA PRO A 89 3.47 7.10 -12.44
C PRO A 89 4.30 8.29 -11.90
N ASP A 90 3.70 9.48 -11.85
CA ASP A 90 4.27 10.70 -11.29
C ASP A 90 4.25 10.74 -9.76
N LEU A 91 3.36 9.97 -9.10
CA LEU A 91 3.17 10.02 -7.64
C LEU A 91 4.11 9.09 -6.89
N LYS A 92 4.73 9.60 -5.83
CA LYS A 92 5.46 8.82 -4.82
C LYS A 92 4.49 8.12 -3.86
N ILE A 93 4.30 6.82 -4.08
CA ILE A 93 3.42 5.98 -3.26
C ILE A 93 4.25 5.16 -2.28
N THR A 94 3.96 5.29 -0.99
CA THR A 94 4.67 4.58 0.08
C THR A 94 3.70 3.70 0.85
N ILE A 95 3.91 2.39 0.82
CA ILE A 95 3.12 1.40 1.54
C ILE A 95 3.82 1.08 2.86
N ILE A 96 3.11 1.20 3.97
CA ILE A 96 3.56 0.81 5.30
C ILE A 96 2.82 -0.47 5.70
N GLU A 97 3.55 -1.55 5.93
CA GLU A 97 2.99 -2.86 6.31
C GLU A 97 3.61 -3.34 7.63
N ALA A 98 2.74 -3.60 8.60
CA ALA A 98 3.17 -4.02 9.93
C ALA A 98 3.87 -5.39 9.91
N ASN A 99 3.38 -6.35 9.12
CA ASN A 99 3.97 -7.68 9.07
C ASN A 99 5.25 -7.70 8.24
N VAL A 100 6.10 -8.70 8.50
CA VAL A 100 7.22 -9.01 7.59
C VAL A 100 6.67 -9.43 6.23
N ALA A 101 5.63 -10.25 6.19
CA ALA A 101 4.99 -10.68 4.95
C ALA A 101 3.77 -9.79 4.63
N PRO A 102 3.76 -9.07 3.49
CA PRO A 102 2.56 -8.37 3.03
C PRO A 102 1.49 -9.37 2.54
N GLY A 103 0.32 -8.86 2.15
CA GLY A 103 -0.82 -9.65 1.66
C GLY A 103 -1.97 -9.74 2.66
N GLY A 104 -1.71 -9.45 3.94
CA GLY A 104 -2.72 -9.50 5.00
C GLY A 104 -3.44 -10.85 5.04
N GLY A 105 -4.77 -10.83 5.14
CA GLY A 105 -5.60 -12.05 5.15
C GLY A 105 -5.80 -12.73 3.80
N ALA A 106 -5.22 -12.22 2.70
CA ALA A 106 -5.46 -12.73 1.34
C ALA A 106 -4.53 -13.89 0.93
N TRP A 107 -3.91 -14.58 1.88
CA TRP A 107 -3.15 -15.79 1.62
C TRP A 107 -4.01 -17.06 1.58
N LEU A 108 -5.20 -17.00 2.17
CA LEU A 108 -6.13 -18.13 2.30
C LEU A 108 -7.56 -17.67 1.96
N GLY A 109 -8.42 -18.65 1.70
CA GLY A 109 -9.87 -18.50 1.72
C GLY A 109 -10.41 -18.67 3.15
N GLY A 110 -11.65 -19.15 3.26
CA GLY A 110 -12.27 -19.43 4.56
C GLY A 110 -11.67 -20.65 5.25
N GLN A 111 -11.57 -20.62 6.58
CA GLN A 111 -11.25 -21.79 7.41
C GLN A 111 -9.98 -22.55 6.96
N LEU A 112 -8.92 -21.80 6.60
CA LEU A 112 -7.64 -22.34 6.10
C LEU A 112 -7.71 -23.05 4.73
N MET A 113 -8.86 -23.02 4.05
CA MET A 113 -8.97 -23.47 2.67
C MET A 113 -8.26 -22.48 1.73
N THR A 114 -7.99 -22.91 0.50
CA THR A 114 -7.18 -22.16 -0.46
C THR A 114 -7.94 -21.32 -1.48
N PRO A 115 -9.13 -21.72 -2.01
CA PRO A 115 -9.77 -21.00 -3.10
C PRO A 115 -10.21 -19.58 -2.70
N MET A 116 -10.05 -18.62 -3.59
CA MET A 116 -10.47 -17.24 -3.40
C MET A 116 -11.69 -16.94 -4.27
N ILE A 117 -12.82 -16.71 -3.60
CA ILE A 117 -14.09 -16.37 -4.23
C ILE A 117 -14.16 -14.86 -4.48
N ILE A 118 -14.48 -14.48 -5.72
CA ILE A 118 -14.62 -13.08 -6.14
C ILE A 118 -15.94 -12.92 -6.90
N ARG A 119 -16.86 -12.14 -6.34
CA ARG A 119 -18.12 -11.80 -7.02
C ARG A 119 -17.89 -10.83 -8.18
N LYS A 120 -18.64 -11.00 -9.27
CA LYS A 120 -18.61 -10.07 -10.41
C LYS A 120 -19.21 -8.71 -10.00
N PRO A 121 -18.70 -7.57 -10.51
CA PRO A 121 -17.77 -7.43 -11.65
C PRO A 121 -16.28 -7.32 -11.28
N ALA A 122 -15.86 -7.75 -10.07
CA ALA A 122 -14.46 -7.63 -9.64
C ALA A 122 -13.49 -8.58 -10.39
N ASP A 123 -14.02 -9.58 -11.10
CA ASP A 123 -13.31 -10.43 -12.06
C ASP A 123 -12.61 -9.63 -13.18
N ARG A 124 -13.08 -8.41 -13.48
CA ARG A 124 -12.40 -7.50 -14.43
C ARG A 124 -10.96 -7.20 -14.00
N PHE A 125 -10.73 -7.09 -12.71
CA PHE A 125 -9.40 -6.82 -12.19
C PHE A 125 -8.48 -8.04 -12.29
N LEU A 126 -9.02 -9.26 -12.19
CA LEU A 126 -8.24 -10.48 -12.43
C LEU A 126 -7.72 -10.54 -13.88
N ARG A 127 -8.56 -10.14 -14.85
CA ARG A 127 -8.14 -10.00 -16.25
C ARG A 127 -7.06 -8.94 -16.43
N GLU A 128 -7.19 -7.79 -15.76
CA GLU A 128 -6.15 -6.73 -15.77
C GLU A 128 -4.81 -7.26 -15.22
N LEU A 129 -4.84 -8.09 -14.18
CA LEU A 129 -3.63 -8.68 -13.59
C LEU A 129 -3.10 -9.89 -14.37
N GLY A 130 -3.93 -10.58 -15.17
CA GLY A 130 -3.60 -11.86 -15.78
C GLY A 130 -3.62 -13.02 -14.76
N VAL A 131 -4.55 -12.98 -13.80
CA VAL A 131 -4.77 -14.06 -12.83
C VAL A 131 -5.87 -14.97 -13.36
N GLU A 132 -5.53 -16.24 -13.58
CA GLU A 132 -6.48 -17.27 -14.01
C GLU A 132 -7.55 -17.56 -12.94
N TYR A 133 -8.77 -17.84 -13.39
CA TYR A 133 -9.90 -18.16 -12.54
C TYR A 133 -10.90 -19.07 -13.27
N GLU A 134 -11.72 -19.77 -12.49
CA GLU A 134 -12.87 -20.54 -12.97
C GLU A 134 -14.13 -19.67 -12.85
N ASP A 135 -14.96 -19.62 -13.91
CA ASP A 135 -16.18 -18.80 -13.95
C ASP A 135 -17.41 -19.61 -13.54
N GLU A 136 -18.05 -19.21 -12.45
CA GLU A 136 -19.23 -19.86 -11.83
C GLU A 136 -20.50 -19.00 -11.98
N GLY A 137 -20.56 -18.16 -13.03
CA GLY A 137 -21.71 -17.31 -13.32
C GLY A 137 -21.68 -15.99 -12.56
N HIS A 138 -22.21 -15.95 -11.34
CA HIS A 138 -22.27 -14.71 -10.53
C HIS A 138 -20.97 -14.36 -9.81
N PHE A 139 -20.05 -15.32 -9.73
CA PHE A 139 -18.73 -15.17 -9.12
C PHE A 139 -17.71 -15.98 -9.91
N VAL A 140 -16.44 -15.77 -9.58
CA VAL A 140 -15.30 -16.53 -10.09
C VAL A 140 -14.48 -17.07 -8.94
N VAL A 141 -13.71 -18.13 -9.21
CA VAL A 141 -12.86 -18.81 -8.24
C VAL A 141 -11.42 -18.76 -8.71
N VAL A 142 -10.56 -18.06 -7.96
CA VAL A 142 -9.11 -18.19 -8.15
C VAL A 142 -8.66 -19.43 -7.39
N LYS A 143 -7.94 -20.33 -8.07
CA LYS A 143 -7.53 -21.64 -7.52
C LYS A 143 -6.88 -21.58 -6.14
N HIS A 144 -6.17 -20.49 -5.86
CA HIS A 144 -5.58 -20.22 -4.56
C HIS A 144 -5.50 -18.71 -4.31
N ALA A 145 -5.93 -18.24 -3.14
CA ALA A 145 -5.78 -16.85 -2.70
C ALA A 145 -4.35 -16.30 -2.87
N ALA A 146 -3.34 -17.13 -2.58
CA ALA A 146 -1.93 -16.82 -2.78
C ALA A 146 -1.57 -16.51 -4.25
N LEU A 147 -2.24 -17.11 -5.25
CA LEU A 147 -2.00 -16.80 -6.66
C LEU A 147 -2.39 -15.35 -6.98
N PHE A 148 -3.56 -14.91 -6.50
CA PHE A 148 -3.98 -13.51 -6.63
C PHE A 148 -3.00 -12.58 -5.91
N THR A 149 -2.73 -12.85 -4.64
CA THR A 149 -1.95 -11.96 -3.77
C THR A 149 -0.50 -11.81 -4.24
N SER A 150 0.16 -12.92 -4.57
CA SER A 150 1.55 -12.89 -5.07
C SER A 150 1.66 -12.20 -6.44
N THR A 151 0.70 -12.41 -7.34
CA THR A 151 0.67 -11.76 -8.66
C THR A 151 0.49 -10.26 -8.52
N LEU A 152 -0.51 -9.83 -7.73
CA LEU A 152 -0.77 -8.42 -7.45
C LEU A 152 0.44 -7.75 -6.79
N LEU A 153 1.01 -8.39 -5.76
CA LEU A 153 2.18 -7.88 -5.05
C LEU A 153 3.37 -7.72 -6.01
N SER A 154 3.69 -8.74 -6.81
CA SER A 154 4.79 -8.70 -7.77
C SER A 154 4.63 -7.53 -8.77
N LYS A 155 3.44 -7.38 -9.35
CA LYS A 155 3.16 -6.28 -10.29
C LYS A 155 3.19 -4.91 -9.64
N THR A 156 2.76 -4.81 -8.38
CA THR A 156 2.78 -3.57 -7.60
C THR A 156 4.21 -3.14 -7.29
N LEU A 157 5.06 -4.07 -6.82
CA LEU A 157 6.46 -3.79 -6.47
C LEU A 157 7.35 -3.54 -7.69
N ALA A 158 6.92 -3.95 -8.89
CA ALA A 158 7.60 -3.64 -10.13
C ALA A 158 7.39 -2.18 -10.59
N LEU A 159 6.44 -1.44 -9.99
CA LEU A 159 6.19 -0.04 -10.34
C LEU A 159 7.28 0.85 -9.72
N PRO A 160 7.97 1.69 -10.52
CA PRO A 160 9.14 2.45 -10.05
C PRO A 160 8.80 3.52 -9.01
N ASN A 161 7.54 3.92 -8.92
CA ASN A 161 7.06 4.97 -8.03
C ASN A 161 6.47 4.43 -6.71
N VAL A 162 6.32 3.11 -6.58
CA VAL A 162 5.81 2.42 -5.39
C VAL A 162 6.97 1.88 -4.54
N VAL A 163 6.90 2.12 -3.23
CA VAL A 163 7.82 1.56 -2.24
C VAL A 163 7.01 0.80 -1.19
N LEU A 164 7.49 -0.38 -0.79
CA LEU A 164 6.97 -1.11 0.37
C LEU A 164 7.98 -1.03 1.52
N MET A 165 7.51 -0.55 2.67
CA MET A 165 8.19 -0.63 3.96
C MET A 165 7.41 -1.60 4.84
N ASN A 166 7.75 -2.88 4.73
CA ASN A 166 7.23 -3.95 5.56
C ASN A 166 8.01 -4.06 6.88
N ALA A 167 7.46 -4.78 7.86
CA ALA A 167 7.93 -4.79 9.25
C ALA A 167 7.91 -3.39 9.92
N THR A 168 7.07 -2.49 9.42
CA THR A 168 6.92 -1.12 9.92
C THR A 168 5.46 -0.89 10.27
N ALA A 169 5.18 -0.56 11.53
CA ALA A 169 3.84 -0.24 12.01
C ALA A 169 3.60 1.28 11.94
N VAL A 170 2.35 1.66 11.70
CA VAL A 170 1.88 3.03 11.99
C VAL A 170 1.31 3.02 13.40
N GLU A 171 1.85 3.89 14.26
CA GLU A 171 1.48 4.00 15.67
C GLU A 171 0.60 5.22 15.95
N ASP A 172 0.71 6.24 15.09
CA ASP A 172 -0.10 7.47 15.17
C ASP A 172 -0.28 8.12 13.79
N LEU A 173 -1.16 9.11 13.72
CA LEU A 173 -1.38 9.98 12.58
C LEU A 173 -0.79 11.37 12.88
N ILE A 174 -0.20 11.99 11.87
CA ILE A 174 0.20 13.40 11.96
C ILE A 174 -1.05 14.24 11.68
N ILE A 175 -1.50 15.01 12.66
CA ILE A 175 -2.74 15.81 12.57
C ILE A 175 -2.43 17.29 12.76
N HIS A 176 -2.89 18.13 11.82
CA HIS A 176 -2.73 19.58 11.85
C HIS A 176 -4.06 20.30 11.61
N ALA A 177 -4.09 21.62 11.77
CA ALA A 177 -5.21 22.43 11.32
C ALA A 177 -5.37 22.31 9.80
N ASP A 178 -6.61 22.21 9.33
CA ASP A 178 -6.92 22.19 7.90
C ASP A 178 -6.82 23.61 7.31
N PRO A 179 -6.04 23.85 6.24
CA PRO A 179 -6.01 25.16 5.61
C PRO A 179 -7.30 25.52 4.84
N LYS A 180 -8.12 24.52 4.47
CA LYS A 180 -9.38 24.73 3.72
C LYS A 180 -10.61 24.87 4.63
N THR A 181 -10.51 24.46 5.89
CA THR A 181 -11.67 24.41 6.81
C THR A 181 -11.28 24.90 8.21
N GLN A 182 -12.22 25.02 9.14
CA GLN A 182 -11.92 25.27 10.55
C GLN A 182 -11.60 23.96 11.33
N GLY A 183 -11.46 22.84 10.62
CA GLY A 183 -11.25 21.52 11.20
C GLY A 183 -9.78 21.11 11.25
N GLN A 184 -9.57 19.80 11.36
CA GLN A 184 -8.25 19.17 11.37
C GLN A 184 -8.04 18.31 10.11
N ARG A 185 -6.77 18.14 9.73
CA ARG A 185 -6.29 17.36 8.60
C ARG A 185 -5.34 16.27 9.08
N VAL A 186 -5.47 15.07 8.55
CA VAL A 186 -4.39 14.08 8.58
C VAL A 186 -3.38 14.42 7.49
N GLY A 187 -2.11 14.65 7.86
CA GLY A 187 -1.03 15.09 6.96
C GLY A 187 0.20 14.18 6.97
N GLY A 188 0.06 12.94 7.46
CA GLY A 188 1.16 12.00 7.56
C GLY A 188 0.90 10.89 8.55
N VAL A 189 1.91 10.03 8.73
CA VAL A 189 1.90 8.90 9.64
C VAL A 189 3.11 8.93 10.57
N VAL A 190 2.92 8.41 11.77
CA VAL A 190 3.97 8.18 12.76
C VAL A 190 4.27 6.68 12.73
N THR A 191 5.52 6.34 12.44
CA THR A 191 5.93 4.98 12.11
C THR A 191 6.99 4.46 13.05
N ASN A 192 7.02 3.16 13.26
CA ASN A 192 8.13 2.50 13.95
C ASN A 192 8.31 1.08 13.43
N TRP A 193 9.39 0.42 13.81
CA TRP A 193 9.47 -1.02 13.62
C TRP A 193 8.33 -1.70 14.35
N THR A 194 7.66 -2.66 13.73
CA THR A 194 6.51 -3.33 14.35
C THR A 194 6.87 -3.98 15.67
N LEU A 195 8.08 -4.54 15.78
CA LEU A 195 8.56 -5.11 17.04
C LEU A 195 8.79 -4.05 18.12
N VAL A 196 9.11 -2.81 17.77
CA VAL A 196 9.17 -1.72 18.75
C VAL A 196 7.77 -1.35 19.21
N ALA A 197 6.84 -1.18 18.26
CA ALA A 197 5.44 -0.84 18.53
C ALA A 197 4.72 -1.85 19.43
N LEU A 198 5.07 -3.14 19.33
CA LEU A 198 4.51 -4.22 20.15
C LEU A 198 5.16 -4.35 21.53
N ASN A 199 6.21 -3.58 21.83
CA ASN A 199 7.07 -3.80 22.99
C ASN A 199 7.37 -2.53 23.81
N HIS A 200 6.60 -1.44 23.65
CA HIS A 200 6.76 -0.21 24.42
C HIS A 200 6.76 -0.42 25.95
N ASP A 201 6.03 -1.40 26.47
CA ASP A 201 5.94 -1.68 27.90
C ASP A 201 7.07 -2.59 28.43
N THR A 202 7.98 -3.03 27.57
CA THR A 202 9.01 -4.03 27.91
C THR A 202 10.44 -3.52 27.80
N GLN A 203 10.62 -2.26 27.42
CA GLN A 203 11.91 -1.59 27.24
C GLN A 203 11.83 -0.13 27.72
N SER A 204 12.95 0.60 27.70
CA SER A 204 12.89 2.07 27.78
C SER A 204 12.14 2.65 26.57
N CYS A 205 11.62 3.88 26.68
CA CYS A 205 10.89 4.53 25.59
C CYS A 205 11.73 4.57 24.31
N MET A 206 11.10 4.18 23.19
CA MET A 206 11.71 4.14 21.86
C MET A 206 10.85 4.98 20.92
N ASP A 207 11.22 6.25 20.78
CA ASP A 207 10.45 7.22 20.00
C ASP A 207 10.26 6.76 18.54
N PRO A 208 9.10 7.08 17.94
CA PRO A 208 8.83 6.75 16.56
C PRO A 208 9.52 7.69 15.57
N ASN A 209 9.42 7.34 14.28
CA ASN A 209 9.77 8.20 13.14
C ASN A 209 8.50 8.72 12.45
N THR A 210 8.64 9.53 11.39
CA THR A 210 7.50 10.18 10.72
C THR A 210 7.62 10.17 9.20
N ILE A 211 6.47 10.13 8.52
CA ILE A 211 6.35 10.35 7.08
C ILE A 211 5.25 11.39 6.84
N THR A 212 5.59 12.48 6.15
CA THR A 212 4.62 13.49 5.73
C THR A 212 3.99 13.08 4.40
N ALA A 213 2.67 13.19 4.30
CA ALA A 213 1.97 13.01 3.04
C ALA A 213 0.60 13.73 3.04
N PRO A 214 0.18 14.32 1.91
CA PRO A 214 -1.07 15.05 1.82
C PRO A 214 -2.29 14.13 1.80
N ILE A 215 -2.10 12.86 1.42
CA ILE A 215 -3.16 11.86 1.28
C ILE A 215 -2.71 10.56 1.95
N ILE A 216 -3.47 10.13 2.94
CA ILE A 216 -3.29 8.84 3.62
C ILE A 216 -4.44 7.91 3.24
N ILE A 217 -4.13 6.67 2.91
CA ILE A 217 -5.12 5.61 2.63
C ILE A 217 -4.94 4.53 3.69
N SER A 218 -5.93 4.36 4.57
CA SER A 218 -5.90 3.31 5.58
C SER A 218 -6.69 2.09 5.14
N ALA A 219 -6.00 0.95 5.09
CA ALA A 219 -6.49 -0.36 4.64
C ALA A 219 -6.08 -1.47 5.63
N THR A 220 -6.10 -1.18 6.93
CA THR A 220 -5.54 -2.04 7.99
C THR A 220 -6.43 -3.24 8.36
N GLY A 221 -7.54 -3.42 7.66
CA GLY A 221 -8.50 -4.49 7.93
C GLY A 221 -9.22 -4.30 9.26
N HIS A 222 -9.79 -5.38 9.79
CA HIS A 222 -10.55 -5.38 11.07
C HIS A 222 -9.94 -6.31 12.13
N ASP A 223 -9.00 -7.18 11.75
CA ASP A 223 -8.49 -8.26 12.58
C ASP A 223 -7.13 -7.94 13.22
N GLY A 224 -6.82 -8.64 14.30
CA GLY A 224 -5.49 -8.64 14.91
C GLY A 224 -5.16 -7.36 15.71
N PRO A 225 -3.95 -7.31 16.29
CA PRO A 225 -3.54 -6.21 17.16
C PRO A 225 -3.45 -4.85 16.45
N MET A 226 -3.21 -4.86 15.13
CA MET A 226 -3.10 -3.65 14.29
C MET A 226 -4.36 -3.37 13.46
N GLY A 227 -5.42 -4.16 13.62
CA GLY A 227 -6.65 -4.03 12.85
C GLY A 227 -7.41 -2.75 13.16
N ALA A 228 -7.97 -2.13 12.12
CA ALA A 228 -8.75 -0.91 12.17
C ALA A 228 -8.05 0.25 12.89
N PHE A 229 -6.74 0.35 12.71
CA PHE A 229 -5.89 1.30 13.42
C PHE A 229 -6.39 2.74 13.28
N SER A 230 -6.57 3.22 12.05
CA SER A 230 -6.92 4.62 11.82
C SER A 230 -8.34 4.91 12.28
N ALA A 231 -9.29 4.00 12.06
CA ALA A 231 -10.65 4.13 12.59
C ALA A 231 -10.66 4.31 14.12
N LYS A 232 -9.92 3.45 14.85
CA LYS A 232 -9.76 3.55 16.31
C LYS A 232 -9.05 4.84 16.70
N ARG A 233 -8.01 5.24 15.95
CA ARG A 233 -7.24 6.44 16.25
C ARG A 233 -8.07 7.72 16.10
N LEU A 234 -8.95 7.80 15.10
CA LEU A 234 -9.89 8.91 14.95
C LEU A 234 -10.78 9.09 16.18
N VAL A 235 -11.20 8.01 16.84
CA VAL A 235 -11.96 8.10 18.11
C VAL A 235 -11.09 8.67 19.22
N SER A 236 -9.91 8.11 19.43
CA SER A 236 -9.01 8.55 20.52
C SER A 236 -8.50 9.99 20.36
N THR A 237 -8.49 10.51 19.13
CA THR A 237 -8.07 11.89 18.81
C THR A 237 -9.24 12.88 18.78
N GLY A 238 -10.49 12.40 18.94
CA GLY A 238 -11.68 13.25 18.94
C GLY A 238 -12.19 13.64 17.55
N LEU A 239 -11.63 13.09 16.47
CA LEU A 239 -12.08 13.30 15.10
C LEU A 239 -13.32 12.46 14.74
N LEU A 240 -13.59 11.42 15.52
CA LEU A 240 -14.78 10.59 15.45
C LEU A 240 -15.35 10.39 16.86
N LYS A 241 -16.67 10.47 17.01
CA LYS A 241 -17.30 10.31 18.33
C LYS A 241 -17.13 8.88 18.87
N GLU A 242 -17.42 7.89 18.03
CA GLU A 242 -17.37 6.47 18.38
C GLU A 242 -17.29 5.63 17.09
N LEU A 243 -16.84 4.38 17.21
CA LEU A 243 -16.84 3.44 16.09
C LEU A 243 -18.27 2.99 15.76
N GLY A 244 -18.54 2.78 14.47
CA GLY A 244 -19.76 2.11 14.03
C GLY A 244 -19.81 0.63 14.44
N ASN A 245 -18.65 -0.02 14.62
CA ASN A 245 -18.43 -1.42 14.95
C ASN A 245 -18.95 -2.41 13.90
N MET A 246 -18.06 -3.25 13.37
CA MET A 246 -18.40 -4.26 12.36
C MET A 246 -19.58 -5.15 12.82
N ARG A 247 -20.55 -5.37 11.92
CA ARG A 247 -21.77 -6.16 12.20
C ARG A 247 -21.62 -7.62 11.76
N GLY A 248 -22.66 -8.41 12.01
CA GLY A 248 -22.76 -9.81 11.60
C GLY A 248 -22.55 -10.02 10.09
N LEU A 249 -22.32 -11.27 9.70
CA LEU A 249 -22.00 -11.62 8.31
C LEU A 249 -23.24 -11.56 7.43
N ASP A 250 -23.17 -10.75 6.36
CA ASP A 250 -24.14 -10.70 5.26
C ASP A 250 -23.41 -10.24 4.00
N MET A 251 -23.03 -11.18 3.12
CA MET A 251 -22.24 -10.90 1.91
C MET A 251 -22.95 -9.93 0.95
N ASN A 252 -24.27 -10.01 0.84
CA ASN A 252 -25.03 -9.21 -0.12
C ASN A 252 -25.09 -7.74 0.31
N ARG A 253 -25.20 -7.48 1.61
CA ARG A 253 -25.19 -6.13 2.17
C ARG A 253 -23.77 -5.59 2.34
N ALA A 254 -22.85 -6.43 2.81
CA ALA A 254 -21.48 -6.03 3.15
C ALA A 254 -20.70 -5.53 1.94
N GLU A 255 -20.63 -6.32 0.86
CA GLU A 255 -19.71 -6.00 -0.24
C GLU A 255 -20.04 -4.66 -0.93
N PRO A 256 -21.30 -4.37 -1.30
CA PRO A 256 -21.66 -3.06 -1.84
C PRO A 256 -21.49 -1.93 -0.83
N ALA A 257 -21.79 -2.15 0.46
CA ALA A 257 -21.64 -1.12 1.49
C ALA A 257 -20.18 -0.67 1.62
N ILE A 258 -19.23 -1.61 1.63
CA ILE A 258 -17.79 -1.29 1.71
C ILE A 258 -17.31 -0.54 0.47
N VAL A 259 -17.67 -1.00 -0.72
CA VAL A 259 -17.26 -0.34 -1.98
C VAL A 259 -17.89 1.06 -2.07
N ASN A 260 -19.19 1.18 -1.86
CA ASN A 260 -19.89 2.47 -1.97
C ASN A 260 -19.53 3.43 -0.83
N GLY A 261 -19.15 2.92 0.35
CA GLY A 261 -18.73 3.71 1.49
C GLY A 261 -17.28 4.21 1.41
N THR A 262 -16.39 3.53 0.66
CA THR A 262 -14.96 3.90 0.59
C THR A 262 -14.81 5.35 0.12
N ARG A 263 -14.15 6.19 0.92
CA ARG A 263 -14.08 7.65 0.77
C ARG A 263 -13.00 8.26 1.65
N GLU A 264 -12.77 9.55 1.47
CA GLU A 264 -12.14 10.42 2.48
C GLU A 264 -13.09 10.56 3.70
N VAL A 265 -12.76 9.90 4.81
CA VAL A 265 -13.62 9.86 6.01
C VAL A 265 -13.42 11.06 6.91
N VAL A 266 -12.20 11.58 6.93
CA VAL A 266 -11.84 12.91 7.46
C VAL A 266 -10.83 13.53 6.49
N PRO A 267 -10.68 14.86 6.47
CA PRO A 267 -9.78 15.50 5.53
C PRO A 267 -8.34 14.95 5.61
N GLY A 268 -7.82 14.48 4.47
CA GLY A 268 -6.50 13.85 4.32
C GLY A 268 -6.46 12.32 4.55
N LEU A 269 -7.55 11.69 5.01
CA LEU A 269 -7.60 10.26 5.30
C LEU A 269 -8.72 9.55 4.54
N ILE A 270 -8.33 8.76 3.55
CA ILE A 270 -9.20 7.81 2.84
C ILE A 270 -9.20 6.47 3.60
N MET A 271 -10.38 5.87 3.75
CA MET A 271 -10.53 4.56 4.37
C MET A 271 -11.14 3.57 3.39
N THR A 272 -10.55 2.37 3.34
CA THR A 272 -10.93 1.33 2.38
C THR A 272 -10.85 -0.07 2.99
N GLY A 273 -11.39 -1.05 2.27
CA GLY A 273 -11.46 -2.43 2.74
C GLY A 273 -12.24 -2.57 4.04
N MET A 274 -11.90 -3.59 4.81
CA MET A 274 -12.67 -3.91 6.01
C MET A 274 -12.50 -2.96 7.19
N GLU A 275 -11.46 -2.12 7.21
CA GLU A 275 -11.32 -1.09 8.24
C GLU A 275 -12.52 -0.13 8.22
N LEU A 276 -13.06 0.16 7.03
CA LEU A 276 -14.26 0.96 6.87
C LEU A 276 -15.49 0.35 7.54
N SER A 277 -15.54 -0.99 7.67
CA SER A 277 -16.67 -1.66 8.35
C SER A 277 -16.72 -1.33 9.84
N GLU A 278 -15.56 -1.12 10.49
CA GLU A 278 -15.47 -0.73 11.89
C GLU A 278 -15.82 0.75 12.06
N HIS A 279 -15.41 1.58 11.11
CA HIS A 279 -15.77 3.00 11.08
C HIS A 279 -17.28 3.21 10.89
N ASP A 280 -17.86 2.64 9.84
CA ASP A 280 -19.27 2.89 9.47
C ASP A 280 -20.27 1.92 10.12
N GLY A 281 -19.80 0.82 10.71
CA GLY A 281 -20.67 -0.20 11.30
C GLY A 281 -21.40 -1.06 10.26
N SER A 282 -20.69 -1.47 9.21
CA SER A 282 -21.21 -2.32 8.12
C SER A 282 -21.13 -3.82 8.45
N ASN A 283 -21.93 -4.64 7.77
CA ASN A 283 -21.80 -6.10 7.80
C ASN A 283 -20.42 -6.54 7.29
N ARG A 284 -19.95 -7.70 7.76
CA ARG A 284 -18.79 -8.40 7.19
C ARG A 284 -19.19 -9.35 6.06
N MET A 285 -18.29 -9.60 5.10
CA MET A 285 -18.54 -10.56 4.01
C MET A 285 -17.93 -11.94 4.23
N GLY A 286 -16.96 -12.09 5.14
CA GLY A 286 -16.29 -13.37 5.34
C GLY A 286 -15.43 -13.76 4.13
N PRO A 287 -15.45 -15.01 3.65
CA PRO A 287 -14.47 -15.53 2.69
C PRO A 287 -14.79 -15.19 1.22
N THR A 288 -15.09 -13.92 0.91
CA THR A 288 -15.22 -13.38 -0.46
C THR A 288 -14.47 -12.05 -0.58
N PHE A 289 -13.79 -11.82 -1.70
CA PHE A 289 -12.76 -10.79 -1.81
C PHE A 289 -13.09 -9.68 -2.82
N GLY A 290 -14.25 -9.75 -3.49
CA GLY A 290 -14.64 -8.78 -4.53
C GLY A 290 -14.69 -7.35 -4.00
N ALA A 291 -15.26 -7.14 -2.82
CA ALA A 291 -15.29 -5.83 -2.17
C ALA A 291 -13.91 -5.28 -1.83
N MET A 292 -12.95 -6.12 -1.42
CA MET A 292 -11.60 -5.64 -1.08
C MET A 292 -10.90 -5.08 -2.32
N ILE A 293 -11.04 -5.78 -3.46
CA ILE A 293 -10.53 -5.32 -4.75
C ILE A 293 -11.18 -4.01 -5.17
N ALA A 294 -12.52 -3.99 -5.22
CA ALA A 294 -13.27 -2.85 -5.72
C ALA A 294 -13.15 -1.62 -4.81
N SER A 295 -13.11 -1.80 -3.49
CA SER A 295 -12.86 -0.70 -2.54
C SER A 295 -11.44 -0.15 -2.66
N GLY A 296 -10.42 -1.01 -2.81
CA GLY A 296 -9.04 -0.56 -3.05
C GLY A 296 -8.93 0.30 -4.32
N ILE A 297 -9.56 -0.16 -5.41
CA ILE A 297 -9.63 0.60 -6.68
C ILE A 297 -10.35 1.93 -6.48
N LYS A 298 -11.49 1.96 -5.77
CA LYS A 298 -12.20 3.21 -5.47
C LYS A 298 -11.36 4.17 -4.63
N ALA A 299 -10.60 3.67 -3.65
CA ALA A 299 -9.70 4.49 -2.85
C ALA A 299 -8.61 5.15 -3.72
N ALA A 300 -8.10 4.46 -4.73
CA ALA A 300 -7.18 5.06 -5.71
C ALA A 300 -7.87 6.20 -6.50
N HIS A 301 -9.12 6.04 -6.90
CA HIS A 301 -9.88 7.11 -7.56
C HIS A 301 -10.09 8.32 -6.64
N GLU A 302 -10.41 8.12 -5.37
CA GLU A 302 -10.53 9.22 -4.40
C GLU A 302 -9.20 9.94 -4.19
N ALA A 303 -8.09 9.20 -4.09
CA ALA A 303 -6.76 9.79 -3.96
C ALA A 303 -6.40 10.66 -5.17
N ILE A 304 -6.67 10.18 -6.38
CA ILE A 304 -6.48 10.96 -7.62
C ILE A 304 -7.34 12.23 -7.61
N ARG A 305 -8.61 12.11 -7.22
CA ARG A 305 -9.54 13.25 -7.15
C ARG A 305 -9.02 14.32 -6.19
N ILE A 306 -8.55 13.93 -5.00
CA ILE A 306 -7.99 14.88 -4.02
C ILE A 306 -6.71 15.50 -4.54
N TRP A 307 -5.81 14.68 -5.09
CA TRP A 307 -4.54 15.15 -5.64
C TRP A 307 -4.75 16.21 -6.74
N ASP A 308 -5.63 15.94 -7.69
CA ASP A 308 -5.85 16.81 -8.85
C ASP A 308 -6.61 18.11 -8.50
N SER A 309 -7.19 18.19 -7.30
CA SER A 309 -7.97 19.34 -6.83
C SER A 309 -7.33 20.12 -5.69
N ALA A 310 -6.11 19.77 -5.29
CA ALA A 310 -5.40 20.42 -4.19
C ALA A 310 -4.09 21.08 -4.66
N GLU A 311 -3.76 22.22 -4.06
CA GLU A 311 -2.41 22.77 -4.14
C GLU A 311 -1.56 22.11 -3.04
N ILE A 312 -0.45 21.48 -3.44
CA ILE A 312 0.39 20.69 -2.55
C ILE A 312 1.82 21.23 -2.55
N GLU A 313 2.29 21.61 -1.37
CA GLU A 313 3.67 22.07 -1.13
C GLU A 313 4.34 21.19 -0.08
N ALA A 314 5.52 20.65 -0.40
CA ALA A 314 6.31 19.80 0.49
C ALA A 314 5.49 18.67 1.18
N GLY A 315 4.58 18.04 0.42
CA GLY A 315 3.72 16.96 0.91
C GLY A 315 2.56 17.41 1.80
N ARG A 316 2.17 18.68 1.75
CA ARG A 316 1.03 19.23 2.49
C ARG A 316 0.10 19.96 1.55
N ILE A 317 -1.20 19.74 1.73
CA ILE A 317 -2.21 20.57 1.07
C ILE A 317 -2.15 21.97 1.66
N VAL A 318 -2.09 23.01 0.83
CA VAL A 318 -2.05 24.43 1.25
C VAL A 318 -3.26 25.24 0.77
N ALA A 319 -3.91 24.83 -0.32
CA ALA A 319 -5.13 25.44 -0.86
C ALA A 319 -6.02 24.42 -1.59
#